data_AF-A0A9N7TWS6-F1
#
_entry.id   AF-A0A9N7TWS6-F1
#
_cell.length_a   1.000
_cell.length_b   1.000
_cell.length_c   1.000
_cell.angle_alpha   90.00
_cell.angle_beta   90.00
_cell.angle_gamma   90.00
#
_symmetry.space_group_name_H-M   'P 1'
#
loop_
_entity.id
_entity.type
_entity.pdbx_description
1 polymer ?
#
loop_
_entity_poly.entity_id
_entity_poly.type
_entity_poly.pdbx_seq_one_letter_code
_entity_poly.pdbx_strand_id
1 'polypeptide(L)'
;MAFVALTGLDVVYNAVHRAIWDAFCANRRADRVPISFKVLPGDHEYPKCRTKRTSYEWYIPKGILKTGWMNKHLNLVPALVVLFYELDWDDPVWKEKQSECATKVEIVRTSLQGRNTKVAVVLIQKKTPLPPGEDLVASERAAALCNACDLSGKSLFVLPHTDHLVGYIIRLENAFYEHAQTYYYTEIRRVKSHKEFLNKTTHQLLFVRHQFKIAFFSELKQDTQNALKYYRTAYSLVHELRAHETNMLEIKTMAGFINYKICRLCFQHNTPLDAIAQFRKHIDLCKKKIGSAELAFEHAAWMSKQFQSFGELFDEAIKLGLTAIQTQNPGFYYQQAACYSQERKQLAQQLCQVGASYPSPDPVETQSGALDFYGQRSWRQGHQSIDPPDAEKEKTAILALQIKEGDVPHSELIIALLSNAVAQFKKYKCPRMKSHLSVITLLL
;
A
#
# COMPACT_ATOMS: atom_id res chain seq x y z
N MET A 1 -5.29 -6.50 0.45
CA MET A 1 -6.00 -7.32 1.46
C MET A 1 -6.46 -6.39 2.57
N ALA A 2 -7.64 -6.63 3.12
CA ALA A 2 -8.15 -5.91 4.29
C ALA A 2 -7.35 -6.29 5.54
N PHE A 3 -7.09 -5.35 6.45
CA PHE A 3 -6.38 -5.65 7.70
C PHE A 3 -7.39 -5.87 8.83
N VAL A 4 -7.36 -7.04 9.48
CA VAL A 4 -8.18 -7.38 10.65
C VAL A 4 -7.26 -7.78 11.80
N ALA A 5 -7.47 -7.18 12.97
CA ALA A 5 -6.73 -7.55 14.17
C ALA A 5 -7.55 -8.54 15.01
N LEU A 6 -6.91 -9.59 15.49
CA LEU A 6 -7.48 -10.55 16.43
C LEU A 6 -6.85 -10.30 17.80
N THR A 7 -7.64 -10.28 18.85
CA THR A 7 -7.15 -10.11 20.23
C THR A 7 -7.87 -11.05 21.18
N GLY A 8 -7.34 -11.22 22.40
CA GLY A 8 -7.86 -12.19 23.37
C GLY A 8 -7.44 -13.65 23.11
N LEU A 9 -6.59 -13.90 22.10
CA LEU A 9 -6.00 -15.21 21.83
C LEU A 9 -4.59 -15.32 22.43
N ASP A 10 -4.42 -16.21 23.40
CA ASP A 10 -3.12 -16.66 23.90
C ASP A 10 -2.55 -17.77 23.00
N VAL A 11 -1.89 -17.37 21.92
CA VAL A 11 -1.31 -18.30 20.94
C VAL A 11 0.00 -18.97 21.40
N VAL A 12 0.47 -18.67 22.61
CA VAL A 12 1.72 -19.20 23.17
C VAL A 12 1.42 -20.34 24.14
N TYR A 13 0.47 -20.13 25.07
CA TYR A 13 0.22 -21.08 26.15
C TYR A 13 -1.13 -21.80 26.07
N ASN A 14 -2.05 -21.39 25.18
CA ASN A 14 -3.35 -22.04 25.00
C ASN A 14 -3.44 -22.74 23.63
N ALA A 15 -3.53 -24.08 23.64
CA ALA A 15 -3.58 -24.91 22.44
C ALA A 15 -4.83 -24.66 21.59
N VAL A 16 -5.98 -24.37 22.21
CA VAL A 16 -7.23 -24.04 21.51
C VAL A 16 -7.07 -22.73 20.76
N HIS A 17 -6.54 -21.70 21.43
CA HIS A 17 -6.25 -20.40 20.80
C HIS A 17 -5.24 -20.51 19.67
N ARG A 18 -4.20 -21.34 19.85
CA ARG A 18 -3.22 -21.64 18.80
C ARG A 18 -3.88 -22.29 17.59
N ALA A 19 -4.73 -23.29 17.79
CA ALA A 19 -5.45 -23.97 16.71
C ALA A 19 -6.39 -23.01 15.94
N ILE A 20 -7.09 -22.12 16.65
CA ILE A 20 -7.93 -21.07 16.04
C ILE A 20 -7.09 -20.14 15.17
N TRP A 21 -5.96 -19.65 15.70
CA TRP A 21 -5.05 -18.78 14.95
C TRP A 21 -4.48 -19.48 13.71
N ASP A 22 -4.04 -20.72 13.86
CA ASP A 22 -3.52 -21.52 12.76
C ASP A 22 -4.59 -21.75 11.69
N ALA A 23 -5.87 -21.93 12.06
CA ALA A 23 -6.95 -22.08 11.08
C ALA A 23 -7.23 -20.80 10.25
N PHE A 24 -6.98 -19.61 10.81
CA PHE A 24 -7.03 -18.34 10.06
C PHE A 24 -5.82 -18.18 9.11
N CYS A 25 -4.67 -18.76 9.44
CA CYS A 25 -3.41 -18.52 8.72
C CYS A 25 -3.03 -19.63 7.73
N ALA A 26 -3.30 -20.88 8.07
CA ALA A 26 -2.87 -22.04 7.31
C ALA A 26 -3.63 -22.18 5.99
N ASN A 27 -2.89 -22.57 4.94
CA ASN A 27 -3.42 -22.98 3.64
C ASN A 27 -4.51 -22.04 3.09
N ARG A 28 -4.27 -20.72 3.13
CA ARG A 28 -5.17 -19.72 2.53
C ARG A 28 -5.20 -19.91 1.02
N ARG A 29 -6.08 -20.78 0.55
CA ARG A 29 -6.40 -20.98 -0.86
C ARG A 29 -7.00 -19.70 -1.46
N ALA A 30 -6.91 -19.56 -2.77
CA ALA A 30 -7.31 -18.35 -3.50
C ALA A 30 -8.82 -18.04 -3.44
N ASP A 31 -9.65 -18.99 -3.02
CA ASP A 31 -11.09 -18.86 -2.80
C ASP A 31 -11.44 -18.18 -1.46
N ARG A 32 -10.50 -18.09 -0.52
CA ARG A 32 -10.73 -17.37 0.75
C ARG A 32 -10.71 -15.86 0.53
N VAL A 33 -11.53 -15.15 1.31
CA VAL A 33 -11.59 -13.69 1.28
C VAL A 33 -10.22 -13.04 1.54
N PRO A 34 -9.90 -11.92 0.87
CA PRO A 34 -8.56 -11.31 0.90
C PRO A 34 -8.34 -10.48 2.18
N ILE A 35 -8.24 -11.15 3.33
CA ILE A 35 -7.92 -10.57 4.64
C ILE A 35 -6.49 -10.91 5.03
N SER A 36 -5.82 -9.93 5.63
CA SER A 36 -4.58 -10.06 6.39
C SER A 36 -4.94 -10.00 7.88
N PHE A 37 -4.62 -11.06 8.61
CA PHE A 37 -4.84 -11.14 10.05
C PHE A 37 -3.55 -10.87 10.81
N LYS A 38 -3.67 -10.21 11.97
CA LYS A 38 -2.59 -10.16 12.98
C LYS A 38 -3.18 -10.36 14.37
N VAL A 39 -2.54 -11.20 15.17
CA VAL A 39 -2.83 -11.27 16.61
C VAL A 39 -2.14 -10.09 17.29
N LEU A 40 -2.89 -9.30 18.05
CA LEU A 40 -2.40 -8.16 18.81
C LEU A 40 -2.87 -8.25 20.27
N PRO A 41 -2.07 -7.75 21.23
CA PRO A 41 -2.50 -7.62 22.63
C PRO A 41 -3.82 -6.82 22.76
N GLY A 42 -4.60 -7.10 23.81
CA GLY A 42 -5.89 -6.43 24.04
C GLY A 42 -5.76 -4.94 24.32
N ASP A 43 -4.62 -4.54 24.86
CA ASP A 43 -4.20 -3.18 25.18
C ASP A 43 -3.30 -2.56 24.08
N HIS A 44 -3.23 -3.16 22.89
CA HIS A 44 -2.40 -2.66 21.81
C HIS A 44 -2.70 -1.18 21.47
N GLU A 45 -1.65 -0.35 21.52
CA GLU A 45 -1.77 1.07 21.21
C GLU A 45 -1.80 1.32 19.70
N TYR A 46 -2.98 1.65 19.18
CA TYR A 46 -3.11 2.08 17.79
C TYR A 46 -2.64 3.53 17.60
N PRO A 47 -2.14 3.91 16.40
CA PRO A 47 -1.71 5.29 16.18
C PRO A 47 -2.84 6.28 16.48
N LYS A 48 -2.57 7.38 17.19
CA LYS A 48 -3.62 8.34 17.56
C LYS A 48 -4.29 8.96 16.32
N CYS A 49 -5.61 9.15 16.37
CA CYS A 49 -6.30 9.90 15.34
C CYS A 49 -5.92 11.38 15.45
N ARG A 50 -5.28 11.95 14.42
CA ARG A 50 -5.03 13.40 14.39
C ARG A 50 -6.37 14.14 14.34
N THR A 51 -6.42 15.28 15.02
CA THR A 51 -7.59 16.17 15.04
C THR A 51 -8.06 16.47 13.63
N LYS A 52 -9.37 16.34 13.42
CA LYS A 52 -9.98 16.58 12.10
C LYS A 52 -9.92 18.08 11.82
N ARG A 53 -9.50 18.44 10.61
CA ARG A 53 -9.59 19.84 10.15
C ARG A 53 -10.99 20.11 9.67
N THR A 54 -11.58 21.16 10.22
CA THR A 54 -12.94 21.64 9.89
C THR A 54 -12.92 22.68 8.77
N SER A 55 -11.76 23.30 8.47
CA SER A 55 -11.57 24.24 7.37
C SER A 55 -10.22 24.06 6.68
N TYR A 56 -10.16 24.42 5.39
CA TYR A 56 -8.97 24.46 4.56
C TYR A 56 -8.59 25.89 4.12
N GLU A 57 -9.34 26.92 4.53
CA GLU A 57 -9.20 28.30 4.03
C GLU A 57 -7.76 28.83 4.06
N TRP A 58 -7.04 28.59 5.16
CA TRP A 58 -5.65 29.03 5.36
C TRP A 58 -4.62 27.90 5.23
N TYR A 59 -5.03 26.72 4.74
CA TYR A 59 -4.14 25.57 4.72
C TYR A 59 -3.35 25.45 3.42
N ILE A 60 -2.04 25.59 3.52
CA ILE A 60 -1.12 25.34 2.40
C ILE A 60 -0.66 23.87 2.42
N PRO A 61 -0.96 23.06 1.39
CA PRO A 61 -0.52 21.68 1.33
C PRO A 61 1.01 21.58 1.20
N LYS A 62 1.64 20.90 2.16
CA LYS A 62 3.10 20.71 2.21
C LYS A 62 3.67 19.65 1.25
N GLY A 63 2.84 18.98 0.44
CA GLY A 63 3.22 17.86 -0.44
C GLY A 63 2.00 17.07 -0.93
N ILE A 64 2.19 16.03 -1.75
CA ILE A 64 1.12 15.23 -2.36
C ILE A 64 0.68 14.10 -1.43
N LEU A 65 1.53 13.12 -1.13
CA LEU A 65 1.15 11.96 -0.31
C LEU A 65 2.22 11.65 0.73
N LYS A 66 1.77 11.48 1.99
CA LYS A 66 2.67 11.13 3.09
C LYS A 66 3.13 9.68 3.00
N THR A 67 4.40 9.43 3.28
CA THR A 67 5.03 8.10 3.21
C THR A 67 4.40 7.08 4.16
N GLY A 68 4.10 7.49 5.39
CA GLY A 68 3.45 6.62 6.38
C GLY A 68 1.96 6.36 6.12
N TRP A 69 1.31 7.02 5.15
CA TRP A 69 -0.15 6.94 5.00
C TRP A 69 -0.64 5.57 4.53
N MET A 70 0.02 4.96 3.53
CA MET A 70 -0.38 3.63 3.06
C MET A 70 -0.09 2.56 4.12
N ASN A 71 1.11 2.57 4.71
CA ASN A 71 1.48 1.62 5.77
C ASN A 71 0.50 1.67 6.95
N LYS A 72 0.06 2.87 7.33
CA LYS A 72 -0.96 3.05 8.37
C LYS A 72 -2.23 2.22 8.10
N HIS A 73 -2.74 2.22 6.87
CA HIS A 73 -3.99 1.52 6.52
C HIS A 73 -3.80 0.06 6.08
N LEU A 74 -2.55 -0.36 5.86
CA LEU A 74 -2.20 -1.76 5.55
C LEU A 74 -1.82 -2.56 6.80
N ASN A 75 -1.17 -1.92 7.78
CA ASN A 75 -0.45 -2.64 8.83
C ASN A 75 -0.68 -2.16 10.26
N LEU A 76 -1.09 -0.91 10.46
CA LEU A 76 -1.15 -0.29 11.79
C LEU A 76 -2.57 -0.03 12.27
N VAL A 77 -3.53 0.08 11.35
CA VAL A 77 -4.91 0.46 11.67
C VAL A 77 -5.82 -0.56 11.01
N PRO A 78 -6.41 -1.48 11.79
CA PRO A 78 -7.28 -2.48 11.22
C PRO A 78 -8.63 -1.87 10.81
N ALA A 79 -9.26 -2.51 9.84
CA ALA A 79 -10.64 -2.23 9.46
C ALA A 79 -11.63 -2.75 10.53
N LEU A 80 -11.24 -3.85 11.20
CA LEU A 80 -11.99 -4.51 12.28
C LEU A 80 -11.02 -5.04 13.34
N VAL A 81 -11.34 -4.85 14.63
CA VAL A 81 -10.72 -5.59 15.73
C VAL A 81 -11.71 -6.63 16.24
N VAL A 82 -11.26 -7.88 16.37
CA VAL A 82 -12.08 -9.00 16.83
C VAL A 82 -11.51 -9.49 18.16
N LEU A 83 -12.30 -9.34 19.23
CA LEU A 83 -11.99 -9.88 20.54
C LEU A 83 -12.51 -11.32 20.63
N PHE A 84 -11.61 -12.27 20.81
CA PHE A 84 -11.94 -13.64 21.18
C PHE A 84 -12.07 -13.72 22.70
N TYR A 85 -13.11 -14.40 23.16
CA TYR A 85 -13.40 -14.53 24.57
C TYR A 85 -14.00 -15.91 24.85
N GLU A 86 -13.43 -16.65 25.79
CA GLU A 86 -13.96 -17.95 26.20
C GLU A 86 -15.18 -17.75 27.11
N LEU A 87 -16.36 -18.14 26.62
CA LEU A 87 -17.62 -18.02 27.37
C LEU A 87 -18.72 -18.91 26.78
N ASP A 88 -19.14 -19.92 27.54
CA ASP A 88 -20.28 -20.77 27.20
C ASP A 88 -21.60 -20.15 27.69
N TRP A 89 -22.70 -20.46 27.00
CA TRP A 89 -24.03 -19.91 27.33
C TRP A 89 -24.61 -20.43 28.64
N ASP A 90 -24.06 -21.48 29.23
CA ASP A 90 -24.48 -22.04 30.51
C ASP A 90 -23.45 -21.80 31.63
N ASP A 91 -22.49 -20.91 31.41
CA ASP A 91 -21.45 -20.60 32.40
C ASP A 91 -22.08 -20.17 33.74
N PRO A 92 -21.66 -20.78 34.88
CA PRO A 92 -22.26 -20.53 36.20
C PRO A 92 -21.96 -19.12 36.73
N VAL A 93 -20.88 -18.49 36.27
CA VAL A 93 -20.47 -17.12 36.65
C VAL A 93 -20.71 -16.13 35.52
N TRP A 94 -21.77 -16.35 34.74
CA TRP A 94 -22.14 -15.55 33.57
C TRP A 94 -22.03 -14.03 33.76
N LYS A 95 -22.57 -13.48 34.85
CA LYS A 95 -22.58 -12.03 35.10
C LYS A 95 -21.18 -11.46 35.25
N GLU A 96 -20.28 -12.18 35.93
CA GLU A 96 -18.88 -11.78 36.08
C GLU A 96 -18.16 -11.83 34.72
N LYS A 97 -18.33 -12.93 33.99
CA LYS A 97 -17.74 -13.11 32.65
C LYS A 97 -18.25 -12.09 31.64
N GLN A 98 -19.53 -11.73 31.70
CA GLN A 98 -20.12 -10.67 30.89
C GLN A 98 -19.47 -9.31 31.21
N SER A 99 -19.30 -9.00 32.50
CA SER A 99 -18.64 -7.75 32.93
C SER A 99 -17.17 -7.71 32.48
N GLU A 100 -16.42 -8.79 32.64
CA GLU A 100 -15.03 -8.92 32.20
C GLU A 100 -14.92 -8.72 30.67
N CYS A 101 -15.79 -9.35 29.89
CA CYS A 101 -15.84 -9.17 28.43
C CYS A 101 -16.12 -7.71 28.06
N ALA A 102 -17.09 -7.06 28.71
CA ALA A 102 -17.43 -5.66 28.47
C ALA A 102 -16.24 -4.74 28.76
N THR A 103 -15.51 -4.95 29.86
CA THR A 103 -14.28 -4.21 30.17
C THR A 103 -13.21 -4.40 29.09
N LYS A 104 -12.98 -5.63 28.62
CA LYS A 104 -12.03 -5.91 27.53
C LYS A 104 -12.41 -5.22 26.22
N VAL A 105 -13.70 -5.20 25.87
CA VAL A 105 -14.21 -4.45 24.71
C VAL A 105 -13.94 -2.95 24.86
N GLU A 106 -14.15 -2.39 26.06
CA GLU A 106 -13.94 -0.96 26.31
C GLU A 106 -12.46 -0.53 26.24
N ILE A 107 -11.54 -1.37 26.71
CA ILE A 107 -10.09 -1.15 26.55
C ILE A 107 -9.75 -1.05 25.05
N VAL A 108 -10.24 -2.00 24.24
CA VAL A 108 -10.04 -1.97 22.79
C VAL A 108 -10.65 -0.72 22.16
N ARG A 109 -11.87 -0.32 22.55
CA ARG A 109 -12.51 0.90 22.03
C ARG A 109 -11.74 2.17 22.37
N THR A 110 -11.24 2.26 23.59
CA THR A 110 -10.42 3.37 24.06
C THR A 110 -9.15 3.50 23.22
N SER A 111 -8.47 2.38 22.93
CA SER A 111 -7.28 2.38 22.05
C SER A 111 -7.59 2.83 20.60
N LEU A 112 -8.85 2.69 20.16
CA LEU A 112 -9.33 3.06 18.83
C LEU A 112 -10.00 4.45 18.76
N GLN A 113 -9.94 5.23 19.84
CA GLN A 113 -10.66 6.50 19.92
C GLN A 113 -10.43 7.42 18.71
N GLY A 114 -11.52 7.93 18.14
CA GLY A 114 -11.52 8.79 16.95
C GLY A 114 -11.33 8.06 15.61
N ARG A 115 -11.18 6.73 15.61
CA ARG A 115 -11.15 5.90 14.41
C ARG A 115 -12.56 5.38 14.08
N ASN A 116 -12.76 5.03 12.81
CA ASN A 116 -13.98 4.37 12.34
C ASN A 116 -13.89 2.83 12.42
N THR A 117 -12.78 2.30 12.93
CA THR A 117 -12.55 0.86 13.10
C THR A 117 -13.60 0.30 14.04
N LYS A 118 -14.24 -0.79 13.64
CA LYS A 118 -15.27 -1.46 14.45
C LYS A 118 -14.64 -2.51 15.36
N VAL A 119 -15.38 -2.86 16.41
CA VAL A 119 -15.06 -3.96 17.31
C VAL A 119 -16.13 -5.05 17.14
N ALA A 120 -15.70 -6.30 17.08
CA ALA A 120 -16.56 -7.47 17.13
C ALA A 120 -16.07 -8.42 18.23
N VAL A 121 -16.95 -9.28 18.71
CA VAL A 121 -16.66 -10.31 19.71
C VAL A 121 -16.94 -11.68 19.11
N VAL A 122 -16.03 -12.62 19.33
CA VAL A 122 -16.20 -14.04 19.03
C VAL A 122 -16.13 -14.80 20.34
N LEU A 123 -17.24 -15.44 20.71
CA LEU A 123 -17.29 -16.33 21.86
C LEU A 123 -16.72 -17.70 21.47
N ILE A 124 -15.64 -18.10 22.12
CA ILE A 124 -15.11 -19.46 21.99
C ILE A 124 -15.92 -20.33 22.93
N GLN A 125 -16.59 -21.33 22.37
CA GLN A 125 -17.48 -22.24 23.10
C GLN A 125 -16.99 -23.68 22.99
N LYS A 126 -17.12 -24.42 24.08
CA LYS A 126 -16.75 -25.85 24.14
C LYS A 126 -17.84 -26.73 23.54
N LYS A 127 -19.10 -26.28 23.61
CA LYS A 127 -20.26 -27.01 23.13
C LYS A 127 -20.67 -26.54 21.74
N THR A 128 -21.17 -27.46 20.93
CA THR A 128 -21.82 -27.11 19.67
C THR A 128 -23.11 -26.34 19.97
N PRO A 129 -23.35 -25.18 19.35
CA PRO A 129 -24.58 -24.43 19.55
C PRO A 129 -25.77 -25.27 19.07
N LEU A 130 -26.84 -25.24 19.85
CA LEU A 130 -28.11 -25.85 19.49
C LEU A 130 -28.71 -25.15 18.24
N PRO A 131 -29.62 -25.82 17.50
CA PRO A 131 -30.29 -25.22 16.35
C PRO A 131 -30.94 -23.86 16.68
N PRO A 132 -30.98 -22.91 15.73
CA PRO A 132 -31.61 -21.61 15.95
C PRO A 132 -33.06 -21.75 16.41
N GLY A 133 -33.40 -21.15 17.55
CA GLY A 133 -34.76 -21.17 18.12
C GLY A 133 -34.98 -22.23 19.20
N GLU A 134 -34.05 -23.17 19.39
CA GLU A 134 -34.14 -24.22 20.44
C GLU A 134 -33.44 -23.82 21.75
N ASP A 135 -32.64 -22.73 21.73
CA ASP A 135 -31.91 -22.21 22.89
C ASP A 135 -32.32 -20.76 23.20
N LEU A 136 -33.45 -20.61 23.89
CA LEU A 136 -33.96 -19.31 24.34
C LEU A 136 -32.94 -18.60 25.26
N VAL A 137 -32.21 -19.37 26.08
CA VAL A 137 -31.22 -18.84 27.02
C VAL A 137 -30.04 -18.23 26.27
N ALA A 138 -29.54 -18.88 25.21
CA ALA A 138 -28.48 -18.33 24.37
C ALA A 138 -28.91 -17.01 23.70
N SER A 139 -30.15 -16.92 23.22
CA SER A 139 -30.67 -15.69 22.60
C SER A 139 -30.70 -14.51 23.59
N GLU A 140 -31.25 -14.74 24.80
CA GLU A 140 -31.32 -13.73 25.85
C GLU A 140 -29.91 -13.30 26.32
N ARG A 141 -29.02 -14.28 26.53
CA ARG A 141 -27.63 -14.04 26.94
C ARG A 141 -26.83 -13.32 25.86
N ALA A 142 -27.03 -13.64 24.58
CA ALA A 142 -26.40 -12.95 23.47
C ALA A 142 -26.84 -11.47 23.39
N ALA A 143 -28.14 -11.21 23.57
CA ALA A 143 -28.66 -9.85 23.62
C ALA A 143 -28.12 -9.07 24.83
N ALA A 144 -28.09 -9.70 26.01
CA ALA A 144 -27.53 -9.09 27.22
C ALA A 144 -26.03 -8.77 27.07
N LEU A 145 -25.24 -9.67 26.50
CA LEU A 145 -23.82 -9.43 26.24
C LEU A 145 -23.61 -8.32 25.19
N CYS A 146 -24.39 -8.32 24.11
CA CYS A 146 -24.37 -7.23 23.13
C CYS A 146 -24.63 -5.88 23.79
N ASN A 147 -25.65 -5.79 24.65
CA ASN A 147 -25.98 -4.56 25.38
C ASN A 147 -24.85 -4.13 26.32
N ALA A 148 -24.27 -5.06 27.09
CA ALA A 148 -23.16 -4.77 28.01
C ALA A 148 -21.90 -4.29 27.28
N CYS A 149 -21.64 -4.82 26.09
CA CYS A 149 -20.51 -4.46 25.25
C CYS A 149 -20.82 -3.34 24.25
N ASP A 150 -22.05 -2.79 24.23
CA ASP A 150 -22.57 -1.85 23.24
C ASP A 150 -22.32 -2.29 21.77
N LEU A 151 -22.52 -3.57 21.50
CA LEU A 151 -22.34 -4.20 20.19
C LEU A 151 -23.67 -4.39 19.48
N SER A 152 -23.64 -4.28 18.15
CA SER A 152 -24.74 -4.79 17.33
C SER A 152 -24.72 -6.32 17.31
N GLY A 153 -25.87 -6.97 17.20
CA GLY A 153 -25.94 -8.44 17.06
C GLY A 153 -25.14 -8.99 15.87
N LYS A 154 -24.89 -8.18 14.82
CA LYS A 154 -24.04 -8.54 13.67
C LYS A 154 -22.53 -8.52 13.98
N SER A 155 -22.16 -8.10 15.19
CA SER A 155 -20.79 -8.00 15.67
C SER A 155 -20.50 -8.97 16.81
N LEU A 156 -21.44 -9.85 17.14
CA LEU A 156 -21.25 -10.96 18.06
C LEU A 156 -21.32 -12.27 17.27
N PHE A 157 -20.31 -13.12 17.45
CA PHE A 157 -20.22 -14.40 16.79
C PHE A 157 -19.91 -15.49 17.81
N VAL A 158 -20.23 -16.74 17.44
CA VAL A 158 -19.91 -17.92 18.23
C VAL A 158 -18.97 -18.79 17.40
N LEU A 159 -17.88 -19.23 18.02
CA LEU A 159 -16.92 -20.18 17.47
C LEU A 159 -16.91 -21.44 18.35
N PRO A 160 -17.61 -22.50 17.95
CA PRO A 160 -17.55 -23.78 18.63
C PRO A 160 -16.18 -24.42 18.35
N HIS A 161 -15.47 -24.82 19.39
CA HIS A 161 -14.22 -25.56 19.23
C HIS A 161 -14.51 -27.06 19.16
N THR A 162 -14.81 -27.53 17.95
CA THR A 162 -15.06 -28.93 17.62
C THR A 162 -14.15 -29.39 16.46
N ASP A 163 -14.23 -30.67 16.08
CA ASP A 163 -13.44 -31.25 14.98
C ASP A 163 -13.65 -30.57 13.62
N HIS A 164 -14.72 -29.76 13.46
CA HIS A 164 -15.07 -29.05 12.23
C HIS A 164 -14.71 -27.55 12.24
N LEU A 165 -13.66 -27.16 12.99
CA LEU A 165 -13.25 -25.76 13.18
C LEU A 165 -13.12 -24.95 11.88
N VAL A 166 -12.56 -25.54 10.81
CA VAL A 166 -12.28 -24.84 9.54
C VAL A 166 -13.54 -24.23 8.91
N GLY A 167 -14.68 -24.93 8.96
CA GLY A 167 -15.94 -24.43 8.39
C GLY A 167 -16.44 -23.17 9.10
N TYR A 168 -16.35 -23.14 10.43
CA TYR A 168 -16.69 -21.96 11.23
C TYR A 168 -15.74 -20.80 10.97
N ILE A 169 -14.44 -21.08 10.82
CA ILE A 169 -13.44 -20.05 10.50
C ILE A 169 -13.75 -19.41 9.15
N ILE A 170 -14.08 -20.18 8.11
CA ILE A 170 -14.46 -19.62 6.79
C ILE A 170 -15.69 -18.71 6.91
N ARG A 171 -16.69 -19.09 7.72
CA ARG A 171 -17.87 -18.24 7.97
C ARG A 171 -17.50 -16.94 8.69
N LEU A 172 -16.64 -17.02 9.71
CA LEU A 172 -16.15 -15.84 10.44
C LEU A 172 -15.36 -14.92 9.52
N GLU A 173 -14.50 -15.45 8.67
CA GLU A 173 -13.74 -14.65 7.71
C GLU A 173 -14.64 -13.87 6.75
N ASN A 174 -15.71 -14.48 6.25
CA ASN A 174 -16.68 -13.80 5.40
C ASN A 174 -17.38 -12.66 6.16
N ALA A 175 -17.79 -12.91 7.41
CA ALA A 175 -18.39 -11.87 8.25
C ALA A 175 -17.41 -10.72 8.56
N PHE A 176 -16.15 -11.04 8.88
CA PHE A 176 -15.10 -10.03 9.10
C PHE A 176 -14.80 -9.25 7.83
N TYR A 177 -14.85 -9.92 6.68
CA TYR A 177 -14.66 -9.28 5.39
C TYR A 177 -15.75 -8.26 5.13
N GLU A 178 -17.03 -8.59 5.36
CA GLU A 178 -18.16 -7.64 5.23
C GLU A 178 -17.97 -6.39 6.10
N HIS A 179 -17.60 -6.57 7.37
CA HIS A 179 -17.28 -5.44 8.25
C HIS A 179 -16.14 -4.58 7.69
N ALA A 180 -15.09 -5.21 7.16
CA ALA A 180 -13.99 -4.49 6.52
C ALA A 180 -14.43 -3.75 5.25
N GLN A 181 -15.34 -4.32 4.44
CA GLN A 181 -15.92 -3.68 3.27
C GLN A 181 -16.67 -2.40 3.66
N THR A 182 -17.49 -2.46 4.71
CA THR A 182 -18.22 -1.30 5.24
C THR A 182 -17.27 -0.22 5.78
N TYR A 183 -16.20 -0.63 6.46
CA TYR A 183 -15.16 0.30 6.91
C TYR A 183 -14.55 1.08 5.75
N TYR A 184 -14.06 0.39 4.70
CA TYR A 184 -13.44 1.07 3.57
C TYR A 184 -14.44 1.91 2.77
N TYR A 185 -15.70 1.48 2.67
CA TYR A 185 -16.77 2.29 2.10
C TYR A 185 -16.96 3.62 2.83
N THR A 186 -16.92 3.58 4.17
CA THR A 186 -17.04 4.76 5.04
C THR A 186 -15.84 5.69 4.88
N GLU A 187 -14.62 5.15 4.83
CA GLU A 187 -13.41 5.94 4.60
C GLU A 187 -13.41 6.60 3.21
N ILE A 188 -13.90 5.91 2.17
CA ILE A 188 -14.08 6.50 0.83
C ILE A 188 -15.02 7.70 0.89
N ARG A 189 -16.21 7.54 1.51
CA ARG A 189 -17.19 8.63 1.66
C ARG A 189 -16.58 9.82 2.42
N ARG A 190 -15.82 9.55 3.48
CA ARG A 190 -15.14 10.58 4.27
C ARG A 190 -14.10 11.36 3.48
N VAL A 191 -13.28 10.69 2.65
CA VAL A 191 -12.32 11.40 1.79
C VAL A 191 -13.05 12.23 0.74
N LYS A 192 -14.19 11.74 0.21
CA LYS A 192 -15.01 12.49 -0.75
C LYS A 192 -15.61 13.76 -0.15
N SER A 193 -16.15 13.70 1.07
CA SER A 193 -16.75 14.89 1.70
C SER A 193 -15.73 16.01 1.95
N HIS A 194 -14.46 15.67 2.18
CA HIS A 194 -13.41 16.70 2.29
C HIS A 194 -13.18 17.51 1.01
N LYS A 195 -13.56 16.98 -0.17
CA LYS A 195 -13.37 17.64 -1.45
C LYS A 195 -14.20 18.94 -1.55
N GLU A 196 -15.35 19.00 -0.90
CA GLU A 196 -16.28 20.14 -0.95
C GLU A 196 -15.67 21.41 -0.34
N PHE A 197 -14.70 21.25 0.56
CA PHE A 197 -14.01 22.36 1.23
C PHE A 197 -12.71 22.80 0.52
N LEU A 198 -12.40 22.26 -0.66
CA LEU A 198 -11.15 22.53 -1.37
C LEU A 198 -11.30 23.59 -2.46
N ASN A 199 -10.45 24.62 -2.39
CA ASN A 199 -10.23 25.56 -3.49
C ASN A 199 -9.35 24.93 -4.60
N LYS A 200 -9.82 24.97 -5.86
CA LYS A 200 -9.14 24.35 -7.02
C LYS A 200 -7.78 24.97 -7.36
N THR A 201 -7.54 26.23 -7.00
CA THR A 201 -6.30 26.94 -7.29
C THR A 201 -5.25 26.68 -6.22
N THR A 202 -5.61 26.82 -4.94
CA THR A 202 -4.66 26.72 -3.82
C THR A 202 -4.44 25.30 -3.31
N HIS A 203 -5.35 24.36 -3.59
CA HIS A 203 -5.31 23.00 -3.04
C HIS A 203 -5.11 21.89 -4.07
N GLN A 204 -4.50 22.17 -5.23
CA GLN A 204 -4.28 21.19 -6.30
C GLN A 204 -3.64 19.87 -5.81
N LEU A 205 -2.63 19.95 -4.93
CA LEU A 205 -1.97 18.76 -4.33
C LEU A 205 -2.96 17.88 -3.54
N LEU A 206 -3.98 18.48 -2.92
CA LEU A 206 -5.00 17.75 -2.18
C LEU A 206 -5.98 17.02 -3.11
N PHE A 207 -6.25 17.55 -4.30
CA PHE A 207 -7.07 16.84 -5.29
C PHE A 207 -6.40 15.55 -5.74
N VAL A 208 -5.09 15.60 -6.07
CA VAL A 208 -4.30 14.40 -6.39
C VAL A 208 -4.33 13.42 -5.21
N ARG A 209 -4.04 13.91 -4.01
CA ARG A 209 -4.04 13.10 -2.77
C ARG A 209 -5.38 12.43 -2.52
N HIS A 210 -6.49 13.15 -2.60
CA HIS A 210 -7.82 12.60 -2.30
C HIS A 210 -8.22 11.55 -3.32
N GLN A 211 -7.97 11.78 -4.61
CA GLN A 211 -8.25 10.78 -5.64
C GLN A 211 -7.40 9.51 -5.45
N PHE A 212 -6.11 9.66 -5.14
CA PHE A 212 -5.25 8.53 -4.80
C PHE A 212 -5.79 7.73 -3.61
N LYS A 213 -6.18 8.41 -2.53
CA LYS A 213 -6.69 7.76 -1.31
C LYS A 213 -8.00 7.02 -1.56
N ILE A 214 -8.92 7.61 -2.33
CA ILE A 214 -10.17 6.96 -2.71
C ILE A 214 -9.86 5.70 -3.54
N ALA A 215 -8.99 5.82 -4.55
CA ALA A 215 -8.60 4.68 -5.38
C ALA A 215 -7.96 3.55 -4.55
N PHE A 216 -7.08 3.90 -3.62
CA PHE A 216 -6.42 2.95 -2.72
C PHE A 216 -7.41 2.24 -1.80
N PHE A 217 -8.37 2.96 -1.20
CA PHE A 217 -9.42 2.32 -0.40
C PHE A 217 -10.36 1.46 -1.25
N SER A 218 -10.63 1.85 -2.50
CA SER A 218 -11.36 1.00 -3.45
C SER A 218 -10.61 -0.31 -3.75
N GLU A 219 -9.28 -0.29 -3.88
CA GLU A 219 -8.47 -1.52 -3.98
C GLU A 219 -8.58 -2.38 -2.72
N LEU A 220 -8.48 -1.79 -1.52
CA LEU A 220 -8.63 -2.54 -0.27
C LEU A 220 -10.02 -3.16 -0.13
N LYS A 221 -11.03 -2.48 -0.65
CA LYS A 221 -12.41 -2.96 -0.78
C LYS A 221 -12.59 -4.00 -1.91
N GLN A 222 -11.57 -4.30 -2.72
CA GLN A 222 -11.67 -5.15 -3.93
C GLN A 222 -12.61 -4.59 -5.02
N ASP A 223 -12.93 -3.30 -4.99
CA ASP A 223 -13.65 -2.60 -6.05
C ASP A 223 -12.65 -2.06 -7.09
N THR A 224 -12.14 -2.99 -7.90
CA THR A 224 -11.04 -2.74 -8.84
C THR A 224 -11.45 -1.79 -9.98
N GLN A 225 -12.73 -1.76 -10.37
CA GLN A 225 -13.27 -0.86 -11.39
C GLN A 225 -13.25 0.60 -10.92
N ASN A 226 -13.78 0.88 -9.72
CA ASN A 226 -13.71 2.24 -9.18
C ASN A 226 -12.26 2.63 -8.83
N ALA A 227 -11.45 1.70 -8.33
CA ALA A 227 -10.03 1.96 -8.11
C ALA A 227 -9.34 2.47 -9.38
N LEU A 228 -9.52 1.78 -10.52
CA LEU A 228 -8.95 2.17 -11.80
C LEU A 228 -9.44 3.56 -12.24
N LYS A 229 -10.75 3.83 -12.14
CA LYS A 229 -11.34 5.14 -12.46
C LYS A 229 -10.71 6.28 -11.66
N TYR A 230 -10.59 6.10 -10.34
CA TYR A 230 -10.05 7.13 -9.45
C TYR A 230 -8.53 7.29 -9.61
N TYR A 231 -7.78 6.23 -9.89
CA TYR A 231 -6.36 6.34 -10.26
C TYR A 231 -6.17 7.09 -11.56
N ARG A 232 -6.97 6.82 -12.61
CA ARG A 232 -6.94 7.59 -13.87
C ARG A 232 -7.22 9.09 -13.63
N THR A 233 -8.15 9.41 -12.73
CA THR A 233 -8.41 10.81 -12.36
C THR A 233 -7.25 11.43 -11.59
N ALA A 234 -6.66 10.71 -10.61
CA ALA A 234 -5.47 11.16 -9.89
C ALA A 234 -4.29 11.41 -10.85
N TYR A 235 -4.17 10.57 -11.88
CA TYR A 235 -3.14 10.67 -12.91
C TYR A 235 -3.31 11.93 -13.78
N SER A 236 -4.54 12.29 -14.17
CA SER A 236 -4.78 13.56 -14.86
C SER A 236 -4.34 14.74 -13.99
N LEU A 237 -4.83 14.76 -12.75
CA LEU A 237 -4.57 15.86 -11.81
C LEU A 237 -3.10 16.03 -11.46
N VAL A 238 -2.31 14.94 -11.36
CA VAL A 238 -0.87 15.06 -11.06
C VAL A 238 -0.10 15.69 -12.22
N HIS A 239 -0.57 15.51 -13.46
CA HIS A 239 0.03 16.13 -14.63
C HIS A 239 -0.45 17.57 -14.87
N GLU A 240 -1.56 17.99 -14.25
CA GLU A 240 -2.05 19.38 -14.24
C GLU A 240 -1.31 20.27 -13.22
N LEU A 241 -0.55 19.66 -12.29
CA LEU A 241 0.28 20.40 -11.34
C LEU A 241 1.36 21.20 -12.07
N ARG A 242 1.56 22.46 -11.65
CA ARG A 242 2.68 23.27 -12.11
C ARG A 242 4.00 22.65 -11.62
N ALA A 243 4.81 22.23 -12.56
CA ALA A 243 6.09 21.59 -12.29
C ALA A 243 7.22 22.61 -12.30
N HIS A 244 8.02 22.59 -11.25
CA HIS A 244 9.24 23.35 -11.04
C HIS A 244 10.37 22.38 -10.70
N GLU A 245 11.62 22.81 -10.83
CA GLU A 245 12.77 21.97 -10.45
C GLU A 245 12.68 21.50 -8.98
N THR A 246 12.10 22.34 -8.10
CA THR A 246 11.95 22.04 -6.68
C THR A 246 10.97 20.92 -6.35
N ASN A 247 9.91 20.75 -7.15
CA ASN A 247 8.82 19.79 -6.91
C ASN A 247 8.72 18.68 -7.97
N MET A 248 9.53 18.72 -9.03
CA MET A 248 9.47 17.78 -10.16
C MET A 248 9.62 16.32 -9.71
N LEU A 249 10.51 16.05 -8.75
CA LEU A 249 10.74 14.71 -8.23
C LEU A 249 9.49 14.16 -7.53
N GLU A 250 8.78 14.98 -6.74
CA GLU A 250 7.54 14.60 -6.05
C GLU A 250 6.44 14.30 -7.07
N ILE A 251 6.27 15.17 -8.07
CA ILE A 251 5.29 14.99 -9.15
C ILE A 251 5.56 13.70 -9.93
N LYS A 252 6.80 13.46 -10.36
CA LYS A 252 7.17 12.24 -11.11
C LYS A 252 7.04 10.98 -10.28
N THR A 253 7.45 11.02 -9.02
CA THR A 253 7.33 9.87 -8.11
C THR A 253 5.88 9.47 -7.94
N MET A 254 4.99 10.45 -7.69
CA MET A 254 3.56 10.20 -7.58
C MET A 254 2.93 9.75 -8.89
N ALA A 255 3.31 10.35 -10.02
CA ALA A 255 2.85 9.92 -11.34
C ALA A 255 3.26 8.48 -11.65
N GLY A 256 4.50 8.08 -11.32
CA GLY A 256 4.99 6.72 -11.48
C GLY A 256 4.21 5.71 -10.62
N PHE A 257 3.96 6.02 -9.35
CA PHE A 257 3.15 5.16 -8.48
C PHE A 257 1.71 5.00 -8.99
N ILE A 258 1.08 6.09 -9.41
CA ILE A 258 -0.28 6.05 -9.97
C ILE A 258 -0.29 5.26 -11.28
N ASN A 259 0.70 5.47 -12.15
CA ASN A 259 0.83 4.76 -13.41
C ASN A 259 0.98 3.24 -13.20
N TYR A 260 1.85 2.83 -12.29
CA TYR A 260 2.02 1.43 -11.90
C TYR A 260 0.67 0.80 -11.48
N LYS A 261 -0.11 1.51 -10.65
CA LYS A 261 -1.43 1.06 -10.21
C LYS A 261 -2.42 0.92 -11.36
N ILE A 262 -2.44 1.87 -12.30
CA ILE A 262 -3.31 1.81 -13.49
C ILE A 262 -2.94 0.61 -14.35
N CYS A 263 -1.66 0.45 -14.70
CA CYS A 263 -1.20 -0.65 -15.55
C CYS A 263 -1.49 -2.01 -14.91
N ARG A 264 -1.23 -2.17 -13.61
CA ARG A 264 -1.54 -3.39 -12.86
C ARG A 264 -3.02 -3.74 -12.89
N LEU A 265 -3.90 -2.76 -12.70
CA LEU A 265 -5.35 -2.97 -12.77
C LEU A 265 -5.83 -3.28 -14.19
N CYS A 266 -5.28 -2.64 -15.22
CA CYS A 266 -5.58 -3.00 -16.61
C CYS A 266 -5.19 -4.45 -16.92
N PHE A 267 -4.02 -4.92 -16.47
CA PHE A 267 -3.64 -6.32 -16.61
C PHE A 267 -4.59 -7.25 -15.85
N GLN A 268 -4.98 -6.90 -14.62
CA GLN A 268 -5.96 -7.66 -13.83
C GLN A 268 -7.34 -7.73 -14.51
N HIS A 269 -7.73 -6.69 -15.25
CA HIS A 269 -8.97 -6.63 -16.04
C HIS A 269 -8.85 -7.26 -17.41
N ASN A 270 -7.73 -7.92 -17.71
CA ASN A 270 -7.43 -8.53 -19.02
C ASN A 270 -7.50 -7.51 -20.18
N THR A 271 -7.09 -6.25 -19.93
CA THR A 271 -6.98 -5.18 -20.93
C THR A 271 -5.51 -4.77 -21.13
N PRO A 272 -4.66 -5.65 -21.68
CA PRO A 272 -3.22 -5.38 -21.82
C PRO A 272 -2.92 -4.19 -22.75
N LEU A 273 -3.74 -3.97 -23.78
CA LEU A 273 -3.57 -2.85 -24.70
C LEU A 273 -3.76 -1.50 -23.99
N ASP A 274 -4.72 -1.41 -23.07
CA ASP A 274 -4.90 -0.23 -22.20
C ASP A 274 -3.68 0.00 -21.31
N ALA A 275 -3.11 -1.07 -20.73
CA ALA A 275 -1.92 -0.99 -19.91
C ALA A 275 -0.72 -0.45 -20.71
N ILE A 276 -0.51 -0.97 -21.92
CA ILE A 276 0.56 -0.56 -22.83
C ILE A 276 0.37 0.89 -23.29
N ALA A 277 -0.85 1.26 -23.69
CA ALA A 277 -1.17 2.63 -24.13
C ALA A 277 -0.96 3.65 -22.99
N GLN A 278 -1.42 3.31 -21.78
CA GLN A 278 -1.18 4.11 -20.59
C GLN A 278 0.32 4.28 -20.32
N PHE A 279 1.10 3.20 -20.37
CA PHE A 279 2.54 3.25 -20.11
C PHE A 279 3.28 4.08 -21.16
N ARG A 280 2.95 3.93 -22.46
CA ARG A 280 3.54 4.76 -23.52
C ARG A 280 3.25 6.25 -23.28
N LYS A 281 1.99 6.59 -23.00
CA LYS A 281 1.59 7.96 -22.63
C LYS A 281 2.39 8.47 -21.42
N HIS A 282 2.62 7.63 -20.42
CA HIS A 282 3.40 7.98 -19.23
C HIS A 282 4.85 8.33 -19.56
N ILE A 283 5.50 7.49 -20.36
CA ILE A 283 6.87 7.72 -20.84
C ILE A 283 6.94 9.02 -21.66
N ASP A 284 6.00 9.24 -22.59
CA ASP A 284 5.99 10.45 -23.42
C ASP A 284 5.83 11.74 -22.61
N LEU A 285 5.00 11.72 -21.57
CA LEU A 285 4.79 12.87 -20.68
C LEU A 285 5.97 13.13 -19.74
N CYS A 286 6.76 12.11 -19.40
CA CYS A 286 7.80 12.20 -18.37
C CYS A 286 9.23 12.25 -18.93
N LYS A 287 9.48 11.84 -20.17
CA LYS A 287 10.82 11.81 -20.78
C LYS A 287 11.53 13.17 -20.85
N LYS A 288 10.78 14.27 -20.82
CA LYS A 288 11.32 15.65 -20.81
C LYS A 288 11.36 16.26 -19.41
N LYS A 289 10.85 15.56 -18.39
CA LYS A 289 10.78 16.04 -17.01
C LYS A 289 12.05 15.66 -16.26
N ILE A 290 13.21 16.10 -16.73
CA ILE A 290 14.49 15.67 -16.16
C ILE A 290 14.59 16.08 -14.68
N GLY A 291 14.23 17.33 -14.39
CA GLY A 291 14.44 17.93 -13.07
C GLY A 291 15.73 18.74 -13.10
N SER A 292 16.52 18.63 -12.03
CA SER A 292 17.83 19.29 -11.96
C SER A 292 18.82 18.67 -12.93
N ALA A 293 19.52 19.51 -13.71
CA ALA A 293 20.53 19.05 -14.66
C ALA A 293 21.72 18.38 -13.94
N GLU A 294 22.10 18.89 -12.77
CA GLU A 294 23.18 18.35 -11.93
C GLU A 294 22.89 16.94 -11.38
N LEU A 295 21.63 16.52 -11.46
CA LEU A 295 21.12 15.22 -11.00
C LEU A 295 20.42 14.45 -12.13
N ALA A 296 20.78 14.71 -13.40
CA ALA A 296 20.14 14.07 -14.55
C ALA A 296 20.21 12.52 -14.49
N PHE A 297 21.24 11.95 -13.85
CA PHE A 297 21.34 10.50 -13.61
C PHE A 297 20.15 9.95 -12.81
N GLU A 298 19.55 10.73 -11.89
CA GLU A 298 18.34 10.30 -11.15
C GLU A 298 17.15 10.14 -12.10
N HIS A 299 17.07 10.97 -13.14
CA HIS A 299 16.01 10.82 -14.15
C HIS A 299 16.19 9.54 -14.95
N ALA A 300 17.41 9.26 -15.42
CA ALA A 300 17.73 8.04 -16.15
C ALA A 300 17.48 6.79 -15.27
N ALA A 301 17.87 6.84 -14.00
CA ALA A 301 17.55 5.81 -13.01
C ALA A 301 16.03 5.59 -12.86
N TRP A 302 15.27 6.68 -12.74
CA TRP A 302 13.81 6.62 -12.64
C TRP A 302 13.16 6.04 -13.90
N MET A 303 13.61 6.45 -15.10
CA MET A 303 13.12 5.91 -16.38
C MET A 303 13.40 4.41 -16.51
N SER A 304 14.63 3.99 -16.20
CA SER A 304 15.00 2.58 -16.13
C SER A 304 14.04 1.81 -15.21
N LYS A 305 13.78 2.34 -14.01
CA LYS A 305 12.87 1.70 -13.05
C LYS A 305 11.42 1.64 -13.55
N GLN A 306 10.92 2.66 -14.26
CA GLN A 306 9.58 2.62 -14.85
C GLN A 306 9.45 1.48 -15.87
N PHE A 307 10.41 1.35 -16.79
CA PHE A 307 10.43 0.26 -17.77
C PHE A 307 10.58 -1.11 -17.13
N GLN A 308 11.49 -1.25 -16.16
CA GLN A 308 11.68 -2.51 -15.43
C GLN A 308 10.38 -2.93 -14.74
N SER A 309 9.75 -2.02 -13.99
CA SER A 309 8.55 -2.33 -13.21
C SER A 309 7.36 -2.68 -14.11
N PHE A 310 7.24 -2.04 -15.28
CA PHE A 310 6.22 -2.40 -16.26
C PHE A 310 6.49 -3.77 -16.89
N GLY A 311 7.76 -4.08 -17.20
CA GLY A 311 8.17 -5.41 -17.67
C GLY A 311 7.83 -6.51 -16.66
N GLU A 312 8.09 -6.27 -15.37
CA GLU A 312 7.75 -7.16 -14.26
C GLU A 312 6.23 -7.38 -14.15
N LEU A 313 5.44 -6.30 -14.19
CA LEU A 313 3.97 -6.40 -14.19
C LEU A 313 3.43 -7.19 -15.37
N PHE A 314 4.01 -7.00 -16.56
CA PHE A 314 3.57 -7.71 -17.75
C PHE A 314 3.94 -9.20 -17.68
N ASP A 315 5.14 -9.55 -17.21
CA ASP A 315 5.53 -10.95 -17.00
C ASP A 315 4.66 -11.64 -15.92
N GLU A 316 4.32 -10.94 -14.84
CA GLU A 316 3.39 -11.41 -13.81
C GLU A 316 1.99 -11.65 -14.40
N ALA A 317 1.45 -10.73 -15.19
CA ALA A 317 0.16 -10.89 -15.84
C ALA A 317 0.11 -12.14 -16.74
N ILE A 318 1.19 -12.41 -17.46
CA ILE A 318 1.33 -13.61 -18.31
C ILE A 318 1.34 -14.88 -17.47
N LYS A 319 2.06 -14.89 -16.35
CA LYS A 319 2.04 -16.02 -15.40
C LYS A 319 0.65 -16.26 -14.81
N LEU A 320 -0.17 -15.22 -14.69
CA LEU A 320 -1.56 -15.28 -14.24
C LEU A 320 -2.57 -15.59 -15.36
N GLY A 321 -2.11 -15.96 -16.56
CA GLY A 321 -2.96 -16.45 -17.65
C GLY A 321 -3.21 -15.47 -18.79
N LEU A 322 -2.57 -14.30 -18.80
CA LEU A 322 -2.63 -13.39 -19.95
C LEU A 322 -1.91 -14.02 -21.17
N THR A 323 -2.61 -14.11 -22.30
CA THR A 323 -2.01 -14.58 -23.55
C THR A 323 -1.03 -13.55 -24.11
N ALA A 324 0.26 -13.88 -24.08
CA ALA A 324 1.30 -13.07 -24.70
C ALA A 324 1.42 -13.33 -26.20
N ILE A 325 1.74 -12.29 -26.97
CA ILE A 325 2.12 -12.41 -28.38
C ILE A 325 3.58 -12.01 -28.56
N GLN A 326 4.24 -12.59 -29.57
CA GLN A 326 5.67 -12.40 -29.79
C GLN A 326 6.08 -10.92 -29.92
N THR A 327 5.22 -10.09 -30.52
CA THR A 327 5.46 -8.65 -30.74
C THR A 327 5.16 -7.77 -29.53
N GLN A 328 4.54 -8.31 -28.48
CA GLN A 328 4.20 -7.59 -27.26
C GLN A 328 4.55 -8.47 -26.05
N ASN A 329 5.83 -8.42 -25.67
CA ASN A 329 6.36 -9.23 -24.57
C ASN A 329 7.23 -8.38 -23.60
N PRO A 330 7.46 -8.86 -22.37
CA PRO A 330 8.22 -8.14 -21.35
C PRO A 330 9.67 -7.80 -21.74
N GLY A 331 10.29 -8.59 -22.64
CA GLY A 331 11.70 -8.43 -23.03
C GLY A 331 12.03 -7.05 -23.60
N PHE A 332 11.11 -6.45 -24.35
CA PHE A 332 11.30 -5.09 -24.88
C PHE A 332 11.40 -4.03 -23.78
N TYR A 333 10.68 -4.21 -22.67
CA TYR A 333 10.70 -3.26 -21.55
C TYR A 333 11.97 -3.43 -20.72
N TYR A 334 12.43 -4.66 -20.49
CA TYR A 334 13.74 -4.88 -19.86
C TYR A 334 14.90 -4.35 -20.69
N GLN A 335 14.84 -4.48 -22.03
CA GLN A 335 15.83 -3.89 -22.92
C GLN A 335 15.86 -2.36 -22.79
N GLN A 336 14.70 -1.69 -22.81
CA GLN A 336 14.64 -0.24 -22.65
C GLN A 336 15.10 0.21 -21.25
N ALA A 337 14.81 -0.58 -20.21
CA ALA A 337 15.35 -0.33 -18.87
C ALA A 337 16.89 -0.39 -18.85
N ALA A 338 17.47 -1.36 -19.57
CA ALA A 338 18.93 -1.45 -19.71
C ALA A 338 19.51 -0.23 -20.45
N CYS A 339 18.87 0.25 -21.53
CA CYS A 339 19.30 1.45 -22.24
C CYS A 339 19.33 2.69 -21.32
N TYR A 340 18.28 2.94 -20.54
CA TYR A 340 18.28 4.04 -19.56
C TYR A 340 19.28 3.83 -18.42
N SER A 341 19.62 2.59 -18.08
CA SER A 341 20.68 2.30 -17.09
C SER A 341 22.08 2.56 -17.65
N GLN A 342 22.30 2.36 -18.94
CA GLN A 342 23.52 2.79 -19.63
C GLN A 342 23.63 4.32 -19.69
N GLU A 343 22.53 5.02 -20.00
CA GLU A 343 22.48 6.48 -19.94
C GLU A 343 22.78 7.00 -18.53
N ARG A 344 22.21 6.36 -17.49
CA ARG A 344 22.53 6.66 -16.07
C ARG A 344 24.02 6.55 -15.79
N LYS A 345 24.68 5.48 -16.26
CA LYS A 345 26.13 5.28 -16.10
C LYS A 345 26.93 6.41 -16.76
N GLN A 346 26.57 6.79 -17.98
CA GLN A 346 27.23 7.88 -18.71
C GLN A 346 27.06 9.23 -18.00
N LEU A 347 25.85 9.53 -17.53
CA LEU A 347 25.56 10.75 -16.78
C LEU A 347 26.29 10.78 -15.44
N ALA A 348 26.37 9.65 -14.74
CA ALA A 348 27.13 9.54 -13.50
C ALA A 348 28.62 9.84 -13.76
N GLN A 349 29.22 9.29 -14.81
CA GLN A 349 30.61 9.57 -15.19
C GLN A 349 30.86 11.04 -15.54
N GLN A 350 29.86 11.74 -16.08
CA GLN A 350 29.96 13.16 -16.44
C GLN A 350 29.75 14.11 -15.25
N LEU A 351 28.85 13.76 -14.33
CA LEU A 351 28.37 14.64 -13.27
C LEU A 351 29.00 14.36 -11.90
N CYS A 352 29.48 13.14 -11.65
CA CYS A 352 30.05 12.76 -10.36
C CYS A 352 31.55 13.10 -10.33
N GLN A 353 31.93 13.98 -9.41
CA GLN A 353 33.32 14.43 -9.27
C GLN A 353 34.19 13.35 -8.63
N VAL A 354 35.25 12.92 -9.33
CA VAL A 354 36.25 12.00 -8.78
C VAL A 354 37.07 12.74 -7.72
N GLY A 355 37.11 12.22 -6.49
CA GLY A 355 37.93 12.75 -5.40
C GLY A 355 37.28 13.85 -4.55
N ALA A 356 36.00 14.17 -4.76
CA ALA A 356 35.26 15.07 -3.87
C ALA A 356 35.00 14.41 -2.50
N SER A 357 35.23 15.15 -1.41
CA SER A 357 34.93 14.68 -0.06
C SER A 357 33.43 14.75 0.24
N TYR A 358 32.89 13.71 0.87
CA TYR A 358 31.50 13.71 1.30
C TYR A 358 31.24 14.85 2.31
N PRO A 359 30.18 15.66 2.13
CA PRO A 359 29.88 16.75 3.06
C PRO A 359 29.54 16.26 4.47
N SER A 360 30.04 16.95 5.49
CA SER A 360 29.79 16.66 6.90
C SER A 360 29.31 17.93 7.64
N PRO A 361 28.18 17.89 8.36
CA PRO A 361 27.27 16.75 8.56
C PRO A 361 26.52 16.34 7.27
N ASP A 362 25.96 15.12 7.22
CA ASP A 362 25.26 14.61 6.02
C ASP A 362 24.05 15.51 5.66
N PRO A 363 24.10 16.25 4.54
CA PRO A 363 23.05 17.20 4.18
C PRO A 363 21.75 16.51 3.75
N VAL A 364 21.79 15.21 3.41
CA VAL A 364 20.63 14.43 3.01
C VAL A 364 20.01 13.63 4.15
N GLU A 365 20.62 13.63 5.33
CA GLU A 365 20.09 12.97 6.52
C GLU A 365 18.80 13.66 7.00
N THR A 366 17.84 12.86 7.46
CA THR A 366 16.58 13.33 8.03
C THR A 366 16.53 12.96 9.50
N GLN A 367 16.00 13.85 10.35
CA GLN A 367 15.91 13.63 11.81
C GLN A 367 15.20 12.31 12.19
N SER A 368 14.25 11.86 11.36
CA SER A 368 13.46 10.65 11.57
C SER A 368 13.95 9.44 10.76
N GLY A 369 14.99 9.59 9.93
CA GLY A 369 15.42 8.59 8.96
C GLY A 369 14.43 8.32 7.81
N ALA A 370 13.33 9.08 7.72
CA ALA A 370 12.29 8.89 6.71
C ALA A 370 11.78 10.22 6.14
N LEU A 371 11.44 10.21 4.84
CA LEU A 371 10.77 11.35 4.20
C LEU A 371 9.33 11.49 4.72
N ASP A 372 8.85 12.72 4.89
CA ASP A 372 7.45 13.02 5.20
C ASP A 372 6.53 12.72 4.02
N PHE A 373 6.98 13.07 2.80
CA PHE A 373 6.23 12.94 1.55
C PHE A 373 7.03 12.19 0.49
N TYR A 374 6.33 11.40 -0.33
CA TYR A 374 6.97 10.67 -1.42
C TYR A 374 7.56 11.61 -2.47
N GLY A 375 8.83 11.39 -2.83
CA GLY A 375 9.52 12.14 -3.88
C GLY A 375 9.90 13.58 -3.49
N GLN A 376 9.72 13.99 -2.23
CA GLN A 376 10.36 15.21 -1.74
C GLN A 376 11.80 14.92 -1.34
N ARG A 377 12.72 15.83 -1.66
CA ARG A 377 14.11 15.74 -1.22
C ARG A 377 14.21 15.93 0.29
N SER A 378 15.10 15.22 0.96
CA SER A 378 15.23 15.25 2.43
C SER A 378 15.51 16.65 2.98
N TRP A 379 16.25 17.47 2.25
CA TRP A 379 16.54 18.87 2.61
C TRP A 379 15.43 19.86 2.23
N ARG A 380 14.36 19.43 1.56
CA ARG A 380 13.22 20.26 1.12
C ARG A 380 11.88 19.84 1.74
N GLN A 381 11.89 19.01 2.79
CA GLN A 381 10.64 18.46 3.34
C GLN A 381 9.66 19.57 3.75
N GLY A 382 8.43 19.43 3.27
CA GLY A 382 7.32 20.30 3.63
C GLY A 382 7.34 21.71 3.03
N HIS A 383 8.28 22.01 2.15
CA HIS A 383 8.38 23.27 1.40
C HIS A 383 7.91 23.06 -0.04
N GLN A 384 7.14 24.01 -0.58
CA GLN A 384 6.59 23.96 -1.95
C GLN A 384 6.91 25.25 -2.73
N SER A 385 7.95 25.96 -2.32
CA SER A 385 8.43 27.16 -3.00
C SER A 385 9.07 26.82 -4.35
N ILE A 386 9.05 27.79 -5.27
CA ILE A 386 9.77 27.70 -6.55
C ILE A 386 11.28 27.67 -6.29
N ASP A 387 11.74 28.43 -5.30
CA ASP A 387 13.14 28.51 -4.90
C ASP A 387 13.44 27.52 -3.75
N PRO A 388 14.66 26.95 -3.70
CA PRO A 388 15.07 26.12 -2.59
C PRO A 388 15.04 26.92 -1.28
N PRO A 389 14.65 26.30 -0.15
CA PRO A 389 14.57 27.00 1.13
C PRO A 389 15.95 27.44 1.66
N ASP A 390 17.01 26.72 1.28
CA ASP A 390 18.40 26.98 1.65
C ASP A 390 19.29 26.61 0.47
N ALA A 391 19.92 27.62 -0.14
CA ALA A 391 20.75 27.45 -1.34
C ALA A 391 22.08 26.75 -1.06
N GLU A 392 22.67 26.94 0.12
CA GLU A 392 23.94 26.29 0.47
C GLU A 392 23.70 24.82 0.82
N LYS A 393 22.61 24.53 1.55
CA LYS A 393 22.18 23.16 1.78
C LYS A 393 21.79 22.44 0.49
N GLU A 394 21.21 23.16 -0.48
CA GLU A 394 20.92 22.61 -1.81
C GLU A 394 22.19 22.12 -2.50
N LYS A 395 23.20 23.01 -2.58
CA LYS A 395 24.47 22.72 -3.25
C LYS A 395 25.20 21.55 -2.60
N THR A 396 25.31 21.55 -1.27
CA THR A 396 25.95 20.46 -0.53
C THR A 396 25.19 19.14 -0.66
N ALA A 397 23.85 19.17 -0.67
CA ALA A 397 23.04 17.97 -0.88
C ALA A 397 23.13 17.39 -2.30
N ILE A 398 23.19 18.24 -3.34
CA ILE A 398 23.44 17.81 -4.72
C ILE A 398 24.80 17.12 -4.82
N LEU A 399 25.85 17.71 -4.24
CA LEU A 399 27.18 17.10 -4.20
C LEU A 399 27.17 15.74 -3.48
N ALA A 400 26.48 15.64 -2.34
CA ALA A 400 26.34 14.39 -1.62
C ALA A 400 25.66 13.29 -2.46
N LEU A 401 24.65 13.63 -3.27
CA LEU A 401 24.01 12.68 -4.19
C LEU A 401 24.91 12.28 -5.36
N GLN A 402 25.68 13.21 -5.91
CA GLN A 402 26.67 12.92 -6.97
C GLN A 402 27.74 11.94 -6.46
N ILE A 403 28.25 12.15 -5.24
CA ILE A 403 29.22 11.23 -4.64
C ILE A 403 28.59 9.84 -4.44
N LYS A 404 27.39 9.76 -3.86
CA LYS A 404 26.66 8.49 -3.66
C LYS A 404 26.37 7.76 -4.97
N GLU A 405 26.11 8.48 -6.05
CA GLU A 405 25.88 7.88 -7.37
C GLU A 405 27.17 7.26 -7.95
N GLY A 406 28.34 7.80 -7.63
CA GLY A 406 29.63 7.24 -8.02
C GLY A 406 29.89 5.83 -7.50
N ASP A 407 29.30 5.48 -6.35
CA ASP A 407 29.42 4.16 -5.72
C ASP A 407 28.42 3.11 -6.25
N VAL A 408 27.53 3.50 -7.17
CA VAL A 408 26.50 2.59 -7.71
C VAL A 408 27.15 1.57 -8.67
N PRO A 409 26.87 0.26 -8.53
CA PRO A 409 27.40 -0.76 -9.43
C PRO A 409 26.64 -0.76 -10.78
N HIS A 410 26.81 0.27 -11.60
CA HIS A 410 26.01 0.44 -12.82
C HIS A 410 26.10 -0.73 -13.80
N SER A 411 27.30 -1.30 -14.00
CA SER A 411 27.48 -2.44 -14.91
C SER A 411 26.67 -3.65 -14.47
N GLU A 412 26.65 -3.99 -13.17
CA GLU A 412 25.89 -5.13 -12.64
C GLU A 412 24.38 -4.94 -12.87
N LEU A 413 23.87 -3.72 -12.63
CA LEU A 413 22.47 -3.38 -12.87
C LEU A 413 22.09 -3.53 -14.34
N ILE A 414 22.96 -3.09 -15.27
CA ILE A 414 22.71 -3.22 -16.71
C ILE A 414 22.73 -4.70 -17.13
N ILE A 415 23.71 -5.47 -16.66
CA ILE A 415 23.84 -6.91 -16.96
C ILE A 415 22.60 -7.67 -16.48
N ALA A 416 22.09 -7.37 -15.28
CA ALA A 416 20.88 -7.99 -14.75
C ALA A 416 19.65 -7.70 -15.64
N LEU A 417 19.48 -6.45 -16.09
CA LEU A 417 18.37 -6.06 -16.97
C LEU A 417 18.46 -6.72 -18.36
N LEU A 418 19.66 -6.75 -18.95
CA LEU A 418 19.89 -7.43 -20.24
C LEU A 418 19.64 -8.93 -20.14
N SER A 419 20.07 -9.56 -19.04
CA SER A 419 19.82 -10.98 -18.76
C SER A 419 18.33 -11.29 -18.71
N ASN A 420 17.54 -10.44 -18.04
CA ASN A 420 16.08 -10.56 -18.01
C ASN A 420 15.46 -10.41 -19.41
N ALA A 421 15.94 -9.45 -20.22
CA ALA A 421 15.48 -9.27 -21.60
C ALA A 421 15.80 -10.51 -22.47
N VAL A 422 17.02 -11.03 -22.38
CA VAL A 422 17.48 -12.25 -23.09
C VAL A 422 16.62 -13.46 -22.72
N ALA A 423 16.31 -13.65 -21.44
CA ALA A 423 15.45 -14.74 -20.98
C ALA A 423 14.06 -14.67 -21.62
N GLN A 424 13.47 -13.47 -21.69
CA GLN A 424 12.17 -13.25 -22.34
C GLN A 424 12.26 -13.48 -23.85
N PHE A 425 13.27 -12.95 -24.55
CA PHE A 425 13.41 -13.19 -25.98
C PHE A 425 13.70 -14.66 -26.34
N LYS A 426 14.36 -15.42 -25.46
CA LYS A 426 14.46 -16.87 -25.59
C LYS A 426 13.09 -17.54 -25.49
N LYS A 427 12.30 -17.17 -24.47
CA LYS A 427 10.93 -17.69 -24.25
C LYS A 427 10.01 -17.42 -25.44
N TYR A 428 10.10 -16.24 -26.05
CA TYR A 428 9.26 -15.81 -27.19
C TYR A 428 9.88 -16.08 -28.57
N LYS A 429 10.95 -16.88 -28.67
CA LYS A 429 11.60 -17.26 -29.93
C LYS A 429 12.01 -16.05 -30.79
N CYS A 430 12.64 -15.06 -30.18
CA CYS A 430 13.18 -13.85 -30.83
C CYS A 430 14.73 -13.92 -30.94
N PRO A 431 15.30 -14.77 -31.84
CA PRO A 431 16.73 -15.08 -31.84
C PRO A 431 17.62 -13.89 -32.19
N ARG A 432 17.19 -13.00 -33.10
CA ARG A 432 17.96 -11.80 -33.49
C ARG A 432 18.17 -10.86 -32.30
N MET A 433 17.10 -10.61 -31.53
CA MET A 433 17.17 -9.76 -30.34
C MET A 433 18.01 -10.40 -29.24
N LYS A 434 17.85 -11.72 -29.04
CA LYS A 434 18.67 -12.50 -28.10
C LYS A 434 20.17 -12.35 -28.40
N SER A 435 20.59 -12.61 -29.64
CA SER A 435 22.00 -12.55 -30.03
C SER A 435 22.57 -11.13 -29.87
N HIS A 436 21.81 -10.11 -30.29
CA HIS A 436 22.22 -8.72 -30.14
C HIS A 436 22.47 -8.33 -28.68
N LEU A 437 21.54 -8.66 -27.77
CA LEU A 437 21.70 -8.34 -26.35
C LEU A 437 22.82 -9.15 -25.66
N SER A 438 23.04 -10.39 -26.09
CA SER A 438 24.13 -11.22 -25.56
C SER A 438 25.50 -10.60 -25.86
N VAL A 439 25.67 -10.03 -27.07
CA VAL A 439 26.89 -9.31 -27.44
C VAL A 439 27.07 -8.05 -26.61
N ILE A 440 26.01 -7.25 -26.43
CA ILE A 440 26.08 -6.04 -25.58
C ILE A 440 26.47 -6.39 -24.14
N THR A 441 25.96 -7.50 -23.61
CA THR A 441 26.26 -7.94 -22.23
C THR A 441 27.74 -8.29 -22.06
N LEU A 442 28.38 -8.86 -23.08
CA LEU A 442 29.81 -9.21 -23.05
C LEU A 442 30.75 -8.00 -23.15
N LEU A 443 30.24 -6.83 -23.56
CA LEU A 443 31.01 -5.60 -23.74
C LEU A 443 30.96 -4.65 -22.53
N LEU A 444 30.23 -5.01 -21.47
CA LEU A 444 30.00 -4.23 -20.25
C LEU A 444 30.84 -4.72 -19.08
#